data_AF-A0A420IUM4-F1
#
_entry.id   AF-A0A420IUM4-F1
#
_cell.length_a   1.000
_cell.length_b   1.000
_cell.length_c   1.000
_cell.angle_alpha   90.00
_cell.angle_beta   90.00
_cell.angle_gamma   90.00
#
_symmetry.space_group_name_H-M   'P 1'
#
loop_
_entity.id
_entity.type
_entity.pdbx_description
1 polymer ?
#
loop_
_entity_poly.entity_id
_entity_poly.type
_entity_poly.pdbx_seq_one_letter_code
_entity_poly.pdbx_strand_id
1 'polypeptide(L)'
;MLTGTTRNYYFDNLVDKNLSFEELVRLTRQHSEADERHQEMFSLWHTISHAKMIRNNTEKSIIDCFEILINRLCTLQHGLSEDYKSPNVLRDRIINSCRDVKECTAAILRPASSVEAVCAELRNSIDTFTRITEN
;
A
#
# COMPACT_ATOMS: atom_id res chain seq x y z
N MET A 1 -4.43 -29.15 -12.93
CA MET A 1 -5.36 -28.81 -14.02
C MET A 1 -5.45 -27.29 -14.08
N LEU A 2 -5.28 -26.65 -15.24
CA LEU A 2 -5.39 -25.18 -15.35
C LEU A 2 -6.85 -24.77 -15.12
N THR A 3 -7.08 -23.79 -14.26
CA THR A 3 -8.42 -23.32 -13.88
C THR A 3 -8.49 -21.80 -13.92
N GLY A 4 -9.68 -21.24 -14.14
CA GLY A 4 -9.91 -19.79 -14.04
C GLY A 4 -9.08 -18.96 -15.03
N THR A 5 -8.53 -17.85 -14.54
CA THR A 5 -7.76 -16.85 -15.32
C THR A 5 -6.49 -17.44 -15.94
N THR A 6 -5.80 -18.34 -15.25
CA THR A 6 -4.61 -19.03 -15.77
C THR A 6 -4.92 -19.87 -17.00
N ARG A 7 -6.12 -20.48 -17.06
CA ARG A 7 -6.58 -21.22 -18.25
C ARG A 7 -6.83 -20.28 -19.42
N ASN A 8 -7.50 -19.15 -19.18
CA ASN A 8 -7.75 -18.16 -20.23
C ASN A 8 -6.45 -17.59 -20.78
N TYR A 9 -5.50 -17.21 -19.90
CA TYR A 9 -4.18 -16.74 -20.32
C TYR A 9 -3.45 -17.75 -21.23
N TYR A 10 -3.51 -19.04 -20.89
CA TYR A 10 -2.93 -20.09 -21.71
C TYR A 10 -3.54 -20.15 -23.12
N PHE A 11 -4.87 -20.17 -23.23
CA PHE A 11 -5.54 -20.22 -24.54
C PHE A 11 -5.41 -18.92 -25.33
N ASP A 12 -5.50 -17.77 -24.67
CA ASP A 12 -5.52 -16.46 -25.32
C ASP A 12 -4.12 -15.99 -25.75
N ASN A 13 -3.06 -16.40 -25.04
CA ASN A 13 -1.72 -15.84 -25.23
C ASN A 13 -0.63 -16.85 -25.59
N LEU A 14 -0.85 -18.16 -25.35
CA LEU A 14 0.22 -19.16 -25.43
C LEU A 14 -0.04 -20.32 -26.41
N VAL A 15 -1.30 -20.69 -26.70
CA VAL A 15 -1.63 -21.91 -27.49
C VAL A 15 -1.03 -21.95 -28.89
N ASP A 16 -0.96 -20.80 -29.58
CA ASP A 16 -0.43 -20.73 -30.96
C ASP A 16 1.00 -20.17 -31.03
N LYS A 17 1.62 -19.94 -29.88
CA LYS A 17 3.04 -19.59 -29.82
C LYS A 17 3.79 -20.89 -29.83
N ASN A 18 4.62 -21.11 -30.85
CA ASN A 18 5.41 -22.31 -31.12
C ASN A 18 6.47 -22.58 -30.03
N LEU A 19 6.01 -22.71 -28.79
CA LEU A 19 6.74 -22.78 -27.54
C LEU A 19 6.84 -24.24 -27.10
N SER A 20 7.96 -24.59 -26.49
CA SER A 20 8.11 -25.88 -25.83
C SER A 20 7.18 -26.00 -24.63
N PHE A 21 6.90 -27.25 -24.23
CA PHE A 21 6.13 -27.52 -23.03
C PHE A 21 6.73 -26.86 -21.78
N GLU A 22 8.06 -26.82 -21.68
CA GLU A 22 8.76 -26.18 -20.55
C GLU A 22 8.54 -24.66 -20.53
N GLU A 23 8.60 -24.00 -21.68
CA GLU A 23 8.33 -22.57 -21.81
C GLU A 23 6.87 -22.23 -21.48
N LEU A 24 5.92 -23.07 -21.94
CA LEU A 24 4.50 -22.92 -21.62
C LEU A 24 4.25 -23.00 -20.12
N VAL A 25 4.84 -23.99 -19.44
CA VAL A 25 4.73 -24.14 -17.98
C VAL A 25 5.36 -22.95 -17.26
N ARG A 26 6.55 -22.51 -17.68
CA ARG A 26 7.26 -21.37 -17.09
C ARG A 26 6.45 -20.07 -17.20
N LEU A 27 5.94 -19.75 -18.39
CA LEU A 27 5.18 -18.51 -18.63
C LEU A 27 3.83 -18.51 -17.91
N THR A 28 3.14 -19.65 -17.88
CA THR A 28 1.85 -19.80 -17.19
C THR A 28 2.03 -19.62 -15.68
N ARG A 29 3.09 -20.19 -15.11
CA ARG A 29 3.45 -20.02 -13.70
C ARG A 29 3.80 -18.57 -13.39
N GLN A 30 4.68 -17.96 -14.19
CA GLN A 30 5.10 -16.58 -14.02
C GLN A 30 3.93 -15.58 -14.03
N HIS A 31 2.94 -15.81 -14.90
CA HIS A 31 1.72 -14.99 -14.93
C HIS A 31 0.90 -15.15 -13.64
N SER A 32 0.67 -16.39 -13.21
CA SER A 32 -0.09 -16.65 -11.98
C SER A 32 0.59 -16.07 -10.74
N GLU A 33 1.92 -16.24 -10.61
CA GLU A 33 2.72 -15.65 -9.54
C GLU A 33 2.76 -14.11 -9.59
N ALA A 34 2.63 -13.51 -10.77
CA ALA A 34 2.51 -12.06 -10.92
C ALA A 34 1.14 -11.58 -10.43
N ASP A 35 0.06 -12.28 -10.80
CA ASP A 35 -1.30 -11.95 -10.38
C ASP A 35 -1.46 -12.09 -8.85
N GLU A 36 -0.93 -13.16 -8.25
CA GLU A 36 -0.95 -13.36 -6.80
C GLU A 36 -0.22 -12.22 -6.06
N ARG A 37 0.96 -11.83 -6.55
CA ARG A 37 1.70 -10.69 -5.98
C ARG A 37 0.95 -9.38 -6.13
N HIS A 38 0.31 -9.13 -7.29
CA HIS A 38 -0.51 -7.93 -7.48
C HIS A 38 -1.70 -7.90 -6.51
N GLN A 39 -2.37 -9.04 -6.30
CA GLN A 39 -3.48 -9.15 -5.34
C GLN A 39 -3.00 -8.92 -3.91
N GLU A 40 -1.85 -9.47 -3.53
CA GLU A 40 -1.26 -9.25 -2.21
C GLU A 40 -0.94 -7.76 -2.00
N MET A 41 -0.27 -7.12 -2.96
CA MET A 41 0.04 -5.68 -2.90
C MET A 41 -1.23 -4.83 -2.80
N PHE A 42 -2.26 -5.18 -3.56
CA PHE A 42 -3.55 -4.52 -3.52
C PHE A 42 -4.22 -4.66 -2.15
N SER A 43 -4.21 -5.86 -1.57
CA SER A 43 -4.72 -6.13 -0.22
C SER A 43 -3.95 -5.35 0.84
N LEU A 44 -2.62 -5.32 0.74
CA LEU A 44 -1.76 -4.56 1.65
C LEU A 44 -2.04 -3.06 1.58
N TRP A 45 -2.22 -2.52 0.37
CA TRP A 45 -2.59 -1.13 0.15
C TRP A 45 -3.86 -0.75 0.91
N HIS A 46 -4.87 -1.62 0.91
CA HIS A 46 -6.14 -1.34 1.60
C HIS A 46 -6.10 -1.57 3.12
N THR A 47 -5.23 -2.45 3.60
CA THR A 47 -5.22 -2.90 5.01
C THR A 47 -4.12 -2.28 5.87
N ILE A 48 -3.11 -1.65 5.27
CA ILE A 48 -2.05 -0.98 6.02
C ILE A 48 -2.59 0.26 6.75
N SER A 49 -2.25 0.42 8.02
CA SER A 49 -2.66 1.56 8.83
C SER A 49 -1.58 1.95 9.83
N HIS A 50 -1.62 3.20 10.28
CA HIS A 50 -0.69 3.71 11.30
C HIS A 50 -0.84 2.96 12.62
N ALA A 51 -2.08 2.67 13.03
CA ALA A 51 -2.36 1.85 14.20
C ALA A 51 -1.72 0.44 14.10
N LYS A 52 -1.69 -0.17 12.91
CA LYS A 52 -1.00 -1.44 12.68
C LYS A 52 0.52 -1.28 12.75
N MET A 53 1.09 -0.17 12.26
CA MET A 53 2.53 0.11 12.40
C MET A 53 2.92 0.26 13.88
N ILE A 54 2.14 1.00 14.67
CA ILE A 54 2.39 1.19 16.11
C ILE A 54 2.35 -0.16 16.85
N ARG A 55 1.33 -0.99 16.60
CA ARG A 55 1.22 -2.32 17.22
C ARG A 55 2.36 -3.27 16.86
N ASN A 56 2.90 -3.14 15.64
CA ASN A 56 3.92 -4.04 15.13
C ASN A 56 5.37 -3.57 15.41
N ASN A 57 5.56 -2.32 15.83
CA ASN A 57 6.87 -1.72 16.09
C ASN A 57 6.84 -1.01 17.45
N THR A 58 6.56 -1.76 18.52
CA THR A 58 6.39 -1.22 19.88
C THR A 58 7.64 -0.58 20.45
N GLU A 59 8.80 -0.87 19.88
CA GLU A 59 10.10 -0.29 20.21
C GLU A 59 10.35 1.08 19.57
N LYS A 60 9.49 1.50 18.64
CA LYS A 60 9.62 2.75 17.89
C LYS A 60 8.67 3.82 18.40
N SER A 61 9.05 5.07 18.19
CA SER A 61 8.15 6.19 18.46
C SER A 61 6.96 6.18 17.48
N ILE A 62 5.90 6.90 17.85
CA ILE A 62 4.71 7.04 17.00
C ILE A 62 5.06 7.72 15.66
N ILE A 63 5.98 8.69 15.69
CA ILE A 63 6.47 9.39 14.50
C ILE A 63 7.30 8.47 13.61
N ASP A 64 8.16 7.62 14.16
CA ASP A 64 8.90 6.62 13.37
C ASP A 64 7.94 5.62 12.71
N CYS A 65 6.89 5.19 13.43
CA CYS A 65 5.85 4.33 12.88
C CYS A 65 5.09 5.00 11.72
N PHE A 66 4.93 6.32 11.78
CA PHE A 66 4.34 7.10 10.70
C PHE A 66 5.27 7.15 9.48
N GLU A 67 6.57 7.38 9.65
CA GLU A 67 7.52 7.36 8.53
C GLU A 67 7.59 5.97 7.86
N ILE A 68 7.52 4.89 8.64
CA ILE A 68 7.44 3.53 8.08
C ILE A 68 6.17 3.35 7.25
N LEU A 69 5.03 3.85 7.73
CA LEU A 69 3.76 3.81 6.99
C LEU A 69 3.88 4.53 5.65
N ILE A 70 4.40 5.76 5.64
CA ILE A 70 4.51 6.57 4.43
C ILE A 70 5.40 5.88 3.40
N ASN A 71 6.58 5.42 3.81
CA ASN A 71 7.49 4.68 2.93
C ASN A 71 6.84 3.43 2.34
N ARG A 72 6.08 2.68 3.15
CA ARG A 72 5.35 1.51 2.67
C ARG A 72 4.23 1.87 1.69
N LEU A 73 3.45 2.90 1.97
CA LEU A 73 2.40 3.37 1.06
C LEU A 73 2.99 3.81 -0.28
N CYS A 74 4.03 4.63 -0.28
CA CYS A 74 4.71 5.02 -1.52
C CYS A 74 5.20 3.79 -2.29
N THR A 75 5.86 2.84 -1.62
CA THR A 75 6.36 1.61 -2.27
C THR A 75 5.23 0.77 -2.87
N LEU A 76 4.14 0.59 -2.13
CA LEU A 76 2.97 -0.16 -2.60
C LEU A 76 2.36 0.51 -3.83
N GLN A 77 2.17 1.83 -3.80
CA GLN A 77 1.57 2.59 -4.90
C GLN A 77 2.31 2.38 -6.23
N HIS A 78 3.65 2.30 -6.20
CA HIS A 78 4.46 2.11 -7.40
C HIS A 78 4.20 0.78 -8.11
N GLY A 79 3.82 -0.26 -7.37
CA GLY A 79 3.49 -1.57 -7.96
C GLY A 79 1.99 -1.82 -8.12
N LEU A 80 1.15 -0.81 -7.96
CA LEU A 80 -0.26 -0.88 -8.34
C LEU A 80 -0.47 -0.40 -9.79
N SER A 81 -1.69 -0.61 -10.30
CA SER A 81 -2.09 -0.12 -11.63
C SER A 81 -2.06 1.41 -11.71
N GLU A 82 -2.04 1.93 -12.94
CA GLU A 82 -1.96 3.38 -13.23
C GLU A 82 -3.05 4.20 -12.51
N ASP A 83 -4.24 3.63 -12.31
CA ASP A 83 -5.36 4.28 -11.61
C ASP A 83 -5.00 4.69 -10.17
N TYR A 84 -4.03 4.00 -9.55
CA TYR A 84 -3.58 4.27 -8.19
C TYR A 84 -2.43 5.25 -8.12
N LYS A 85 -1.76 5.56 -9.23
CA LYS A 85 -0.54 6.40 -9.24
C LYS A 85 -0.81 7.89 -9.09
N SER A 86 -2.08 8.30 -9.04
CA SER A 86 -2.46 9.68 -8.77
C SER A 86 -2.01 10.13 -7.37
N PRO A 87 -1.41 11.32 -7.23
CA PRO A 87 -1.07 11.88 -5.92
C PRO A 87 -2.28 12.03 -4.98
N ASN A 88 -3.48 12.28 -5.53
CA ASN A 88 -4.70 12.39 -4.75
C ASN A 88 -5.08 11.04 -4.10
N VAL A 89 -4.87 9.93 -4.82
CA VAL A 89 -5.12 8.58 -4.29
C VAL A 89 -4.17 8.27 -3.14
N LEU A 90 -2.89 8.64 -3.26
CA LEU A 90 -1.93 8.51 -2.16
C LEU A 90 -2.32 9.37 -0.95
N ARG A 91 -2.66 10.64 -1.18
CA ARG A 91 -3.09 11.57 -0.13
C ARG A 91 -4.27 11.00 0.65
N ASP A 92 -5.33 10.60 -0.05
CA ASP A 92 -6.55 10.07 0.57
C ASP A 92 -6.27 8.75 1.30
N ARG A 93 -5.36 7.93 0.76
CA ARG A 93 -4.90 6.71 1.43
C ARG A 93 -4.14 7.00 2.72
N ILE A 94 -3.25 8.00 2.74
CA ILE A 94 -2.52 8.43 3.95
C ILE A 94 -3.51 8.86 5.03
N ILE A 95 -4.45 9.74 4.68
CA ILE A 95 -5.49 10.24 5.60
C ILE A 95 -6.28 9.07 6.19
N ASN A 96 -6.76 8.16 5.32
CA ASN A 96 -7.55 7.00 5.76
C ASN A 96 -6.75 6.03 6.64
N SER A 97 -5.44 5.89 6.39
CA SER A 97 -4.56 5.01 7.16
C SER A 97 -4.27 5.52 8.58
N CYS A 98 -4.52 6.81 8.85
CA CYS A 98 -4.25 7.46 10.12
C CYS A 98 -5.51 7.70 10.99
N ARG A 99 -6.72 7.38 10.50
CA ARG A 99 -8.00 7.69 11.19
C ARG A 99 -8.13 7.13 12.61
N ASP A 100 -7.54 5.97 12.87
CA ASP A 100 -7.67 5.26 14.15
C ASP A 100 -6.57 5.63 15.15
N VAL A 101 -5.81 6.71 14.90
CA VAL A 101 -4.71 7.16 15.76
C VAL A 101 -5.03 8.56 16.29
N LYS A 102 -5.21 8.66 17.61
CA LYS A 102 -5.64 9.89 18.27
C LYS A 102 -4.67 11.05 18.04
N GLU A 103 -3.38 10.76 17.95
CA GLU A 103 -2.28 11.69 17.67
C GLU A 103 -2.45 12.39 16.31
N CYS A 104 -3.17 11.77 15.37
CA CYS A 104 -3.39 12.29 14.02
C CYS A 104 -4.70 13.08 13.87
N THR A 105 -5.55 13.12 14.90
CA THR A 105 -6.93 13.66 14.82
C THR A 105 -6.95 15.10 14.31
N ALA A 106 -6.04 15.96 14.79
CA ALA A 106 -6.02 17.37 14.44
C ALA A 106 -5.75 17.59 12.93
N ALA A 107 -4.85 16.82 12.35
CA ALA A 107 -4.55 16.87 10.91
C ALA A 107 -5.69 16.28 10.05
N ILE A 108 -6.37 15.25 10.53
CA ILE A 108 -7.42 14.54 9.76
C ILE A 108 -8.74 15.32 9.69
N LEU A 109 -9.05 16.16 10.69
CA LEU A 109 -10.29 16.93 10.71
C LEU A 109 -10.38 17.96 9.57
N ARG A 110 -9.25 18.50 9.14
CA ARG A 110 -9.15 19.45 8.03
C ARG A 110 -7.85 19.21 7.27
N PRO A 111 -7.80 18.15 6.44
CA PRO A 111 -6.56 17.74 5.79
C PRO A 111 -6.18 18.72 4.69
N ALA A 112 -4.88 18.97 4.55
CA ALA A 112 -4.35 19.72 3.42
C ALA A 112 -4.63 19.04 2.05
N SER A 113 -4.48 19.81 0.98
CA SER A 113 -4.80 19.37 -0.38
C SER A 113 -3.70 18.56 -1.08
N SER A 114 -2.46 18.57 -0.59
CA SER A 114 -1.33 17.84 -1.18
C SER A 114 -0.77 16.77 -0.24
N VAL A 115 -0.05 15.81 -0.81
CA VAL A 115 0.61 14.73 -0.05
C VAL A 115 1.62 15.31 0.94
N GLU A 116 2.46 16.23 0.48
CA GLU A 116 3.53 16.84 1.28
C GLU A 116 2.94 17.63 2.46
N ALA A 117 1.88 18.40 2.20
CA ALA A 117 1.23 19.21 3.21
C ALA A 117 0.51 18.32 4.25
N VAL A 118 -0.21 17.27 3.82
CA VAL A 118 -0.83 16.31 4.75
C VAL A 118 0.21 15.61 5.60
N CYS A 119 1.33 15.18 5.02
CA CYS A 119 2.43 14.59 5.78
C CYS A 119 3.00 15.55 6.81
N ALA A 120 3.22 16.82 6.45
CA ALA A 120 3.71 17.84 7.37
C ALA A 120 2.71 18.10 8.53
N GLU A 121 1.42 18.20 8.24
CA GLU A 121 0.38 18.37 9.26
C GLU A 121 0.30 17.17 10.20
N LEU A 122 0.38 15.94 9.68
CA LEU A 122 0.39 14.72 10.49
C LEU A 122 1.61 14.65 11.42
N ARG A 123 2.81 14.96 10.92
CA ARG A 123 4.01 15.04 11.76
C ARG A 123 3.85 16.05 12.89
N ASN A 124 3.41 17.27 12.56
CA ASN A 124 3.18 18.33 13.55
C ASN A 124 2.11 17.94 14.58
N SER A 125 1.05 17.26 14.15
CA SER A 125 -0.02 16.76 15.03
C SER A 125 0.52 15.74 16.02
N ILE A 126 1.31 14.76 15.53
CA ILE A 126 1.93 13.74 16.35
C ILE A 126 2.89 14.37 17.36
N ASP A 127 3.82 15.23 16.92
CA ASP A 127 4.81 15.88 17.78
C ASP A 127 4.17 16.80 18.83
N THR A 128 3.07 17.48 18.47
CA THR A 128 2.33 18.31 19.41
C THR A 128 1.67 17.45 20.48
N PHE A 129 1.09 16.31 20.07
CA PHE A 129 0.42 15.40 21.00
C PHE A 129 1.41 14.77 21.98
N THR A 130 2.54 14.26 21.49
CA THR A 130 3.58 13.65 22.34
C THR A 130 4.08 14.64 23.40
N ARG A 131 4.37 15.89 23.01
CA ARG A 131 4.78 16.96 23.93
C ARG A 131 3.71 17.28 25.00
N ILE A 132 2.43 17.21 24.65
CA ILE A 132 1.34 17.46 25.61
C ILE A 132 1.24 16.31 26.61
N THR A 133 1.46 15.07 26.18
CA THR A 133 1.35 13.88 27.04
C THR A 133 2.57 13.60 27.92
N GLU A 134 3.73 14.17 27.58
CA GLU A 134 4.96 14.03 28.36
C GLU A 134 5.09 15.05 29.52
N ASN A 135 4.19 16.05 29.56
CA ASN A 135 4.06 17.04 30.64
C ASN A 135 2.95 16.65 31.62
#